data_AF-A0A428YZ82-F1
#
_entry.id   AF-A0A428YZ82-F1
#
_cell.length_a   1.000
_cell.length_b   1.000
_cell.length_c   1.000
_cell.angle_alpha   90.00
_cell.angle_beta   90.00
_cell.angle_gamma   90.00
#
_symmetry.space_group_name_H-M   'P 1'
#
loop_
_entity.id
_entity.type
_entity.pdbx_description
1 polymer ?
#
loop_
_entity_poly.entity_id
_entity_poly.type
_entity_poly.pdbx_seq_one_letter_code
_entity_poly.pdbx_strand_id
1 'polypeptide(L)'
;MAVGSVEREGDRVQCHLCERWFKSVTAHLSSHGWDHIAYREAFGLERGASLEGDATRKRRAALMRKRRVLDPAIREGVDRGIDMARSGLLAKAAAEAARGRPQPEQRRRKTLRTLAEIGPEARAEGRRRQGTEQLKRTAAEAAARLGYGSIGALVRDRVEAGASLAAISREAGLHKDWLTRKLAIVDGEAADFATRADRRWDTPWLPVLAELGFSDVADYLTDRHIVRHETVWAIAAETGFSRKTVESALARHGLARRPHVRKRNALRQRADAIADRFGFADIAAYLAHRRAAGWSWQAIAAEADQPQTWIRRRAREAGL
;
A
#
# COMPACT_ATOMS: atom_id res chain seq x y z
N MET A 1 4.72 39.39 -21.47
CA MET A 1 3.23 39.45 -21.41
C MET A 1 2.68 38.11 -20.92
N ALA A 2 1.70 38.10 -20.02
CA ALA A 2 1.27 36.88 -19.35
C ALA A 2 0.21 36.12 -20.17
N VAL A 3 0.63 35.05 -20.86
CA VAL A 3 -0.31 34.07 -21.46
C VAL A 3 -1.20 33.47 -20.37
N GLY A 4 -2.49 33.31 -20.67
CA GLY A 4 -3.47 32.76 -19.72
C GLY A 4 -4.03 33.76 -18.70
N SER A 5 -3.82 35.07 -18.86
CA SER A 5 -4.51 36.11 -18.08
C SER A 5 -4.81 37.34 -18.95
N VAL A 6 -5.74 38.19 -18.51
CA VAL A 6 -5.98 39.50 -19.13
C VAL A 6 -5.69 40.54 -18.05
N GLU A 7 -4.71 41.40 -18.29
CA GLU A 7 -4.36 42.48 -17.37
C GLU A 7 -5.45 43.55 -17.34
N ARG A 8 -5.70 44.10 -16.15
CA ARG A 8 -6.81 45.02 -15.86
C ARG A 8 -6.30 46.23 -15.10
N GLU A 9 -6.72 47.40 -15.54
CA GLU A 9 -6.46 48.69 -14.89
C GLU A 9 -7.77 49.49 -14.88
N GLY A 10 -8.42 49.58 -13.72
CA GLY A 10 -9.75 50.18 -13.60
C GLY A 10 -10.79 49.53 -14.52
N ASP A 11 -11.43 50.33 -15.39
CA ASP A 11 -12.40 49.86 -16.41
C ASP A 11 -11.72 49.54 -17.77
N ARG A 12 -10.41 49.30 -17.78
CA ARG A 12 -9.67 48.95 -19.00
C ARG A 12 -9.02 47.57 -18.87
N VAL A 13 -8.88 46.93 -20.02
CA VAL A 13 -8.18 45.67 -20.22
C VAL A 13 -7.07 45.88 -21.26
N GLN A 14 -5.92 45.25 -21.04
CA GLN A 14 -4.80 45.36 -21.98
C GLN A 14 -4.98 44.40 -23.16
N CYS A 15 -4.70 44.87 -24.38
CA CYS A 15 -4.61 44.01 -25.56
C CYS A 15 -3.27 43.29 -25.59
N HIS A 16 -3.28 41.99 -25.88
CA HIS A 16 -2.05 41.20 -25.96
C HIS A 16 -1.24 41.42 -27.24
N LEU A 17 -1.84 42.01 -28.27
CA LEU A 17 -1.16 42.21 -29.56
C LEU A 17 -0.38 43.53 -29.60
N CYS A 18 -0.93 44.58 -29.00
CA CYS A 18 -0.37 45.93 -29.07
C CYS A 18 -0.09 46.57 -27.70
N GLU A 19 -0.33 45.85 -26.62
CA GLU A 19 -0.07 46.29 -25.22
C GLU A 19 -0.81 47.55 -24.77
N ARG A 20 -1.77 48.03 -25.56
CA ARG A 20 -2.59 49.20 -25.24
C ARG A 20 -3.81 48.83 -24.40
N TRP A 21 -4.31 49.80 -23.64
CA TRP A 21 -5.44 49.66 -22.72
C TRP A 21 -6.77 50.09 -23.35
N PHE A 22 -7.77 49.22 -23.31
CA PHE A 22 -9.07 49.45 -23.93
C PHE A 22 -10.23 49.13 -22.98
N LYS A 23 -11.38 49.77 -23.18
CA LYS A 23 -12.62 49.40 -22.49
C LYS A 23 -13.16 48.03 -22.94
N SER A 24 -12.90 47.68 -24.20
CA SER A 24 -13.25 46.40 -24.81
C SER A 24 -12.17 46.04 -25.83
N VAL A 25 -11.38 45.01 -25.53
CA VAL A 25 -10.42 44.44 -26.48
C VAL A 25 -11.18 43.83 -27.65
N THR A 26 -12.34 43.20 -27.41
CA THR A 26 -13.18 42.62 -28.48
C THR A 26 -13.49 43.62 -29.59
N ALA A 27 -13.84 44.86 -29.25
CA ALA A 27 -14.12 45.90 -30.24
C ALA A 27 -12.87 46.37 -30.99
N HIS A 28 -11.69 46.20 -30.40
CA HIS A 28 -10.40 46.59 -30.95
C HIS A 28 -9.77 45.50 -31.85
N LEU A 29 -10.11 44.22 -31.65
CA LEU A 29 -9.49 43.09 -32.39
C LEU A 29 -9.61 43.20 -33.92
N SER A 30 -10.64 43.87 -34.43
CA SER A 30 -10.80 44.10 -35.87
C SER A 30 -9.62 44.88 -36.48
N SER A 31 -9.00 45.79 -35.72
CA SER A 31 -7.79 46.51 -36.17
C SER A 31 -6.57 45.61 -36.32
N HIS A 32 -6.61 44.40 -35.76
CA HIS A 32 -5.58 43.39 -35.93
C HIS A 32 -5.98 42.31 -36.95
N GLY A 33 -7.23 42.30 -37.43
CA GLY A 33 -7.76 41.21 -38.26
C GLY A 33 -8.03 39.93 -37.47
N TRP A 34 -8.21 40.03 -36.14
CA TRP A 34 -8.50 38.90 -35.28
C TRP A 34 -9.96 38.88 -34.87
N ASP A 35 -10.53 37.69 -34.75
CA ASP A 35 -11.75 37.49 -33.99
C ASP A 35 -11.43 37.14 -32.52
N HIS A 36 -12.45 37.23 -31.67
CA HIS A 36 -12.31 37.00 -30.23
C HIS A 36 -12.10 35.53 -29.85
N ILE A 37 -12.41 34.57 -30.73
CA ILE A 37 -12.21 33.14 -30.50
C ILE A 37 -10.74 32.82 -30.74
N ALA A 38 -10.23 33.15 -31.93
CA ALA A 38 -8.83 32.99 -32.31
C ALA A 38 -7.90 33.70 -31.31
N TYR A 39 -8.26 34.91 -30.88
CA TYR A 39 -7.51 35.64 -29.86
C TYR A 39 -7.44 34.88 -28.53
N ARG A 40 -8.58 34.37 -28.04
CA ARG A 40 -8.59 33.61 -26.77
C ARG A 40 -7.80 32.32 -26.87
N GLU A 41 -7.90 31.61 -27.99
CA GLU A 41 -7.15 30.37 -28.21
C GLU A 41 -5.64 30.64 -28.25
N ALA A 42 -5.19 31.65 -29.01
CA ALA A 42 -3.77 32.00 -29.11
C ALA A 42 -3.16 32.45 -27.76
N PHE A 43 -3.91 33.19 -26.95
CA PHE A 43 -3.44 33.68 -25.65
C PHE A 43 -3.82 32.77 -24.47
N GLY A 44 -4.31 31.55 -24.74
CA GLY A 44 -4.62 30.56 -23.71
C GLY A 44 -5.71 30.98 -22.73
N LEU A 45 -6.65 31.81 -23.17
CA LEU A 45 -7.76 32.32 -22.37
C LEU A 45 -8.96 31.38 -22.43
N GLU A 46 -9.72 31.29 -21.34
CA GLU A 46 -10.99 30.59 -21.34
C GLU A 46 -11.99 31.27 -22.28
N ARG A 47 -12.89 30.50 -22.92
CA ARG A 47 -13.95 31.07 -23.79
C ARG A 47 -14.82 32.11 -23.07
N GLY A 48 -15.04 31.93 -21.76
CA GLY A 48 -15.79 32.87 -20.91
C GLY A 48 -14.95 34.03 -20.36
N ALA A 49 -13.65 34.09 -20.66
CA ALA A 49 -12.79 35.18 -20.18
C ALA A 49 -13.26 36.51 -20.73
N SER A 50 -13.60 37.43 -19.84
CA SER A 50 -14.03 38.78 -20.23
C SER A 50 -12.85 39.52 -20.86
N LEU A 51 -13.05 40.01 -22.08
CA LEU A 51 -12.13 40.89 -22.81
C LEU A 51 -12.54 42.36 -22.69
N GLU A 52 -13.25 42.70 -21.61
CA GLU A 52 -13.79 44.04 -21.36
C GLU A 52 -13.57 44.44 -19.90
N GLY A 53 -13.52 45.76 -19.68
CA GLY A 53 -13.57 46.36 -18.36
C GLY A 53 -14.89 46.09 -17.64
N ASP A 54 -14.87 46.14 -16.31
CA ASP A 54 -16.01 45.73 -15.48
C ASP A 54 -17.23 46.65 -15.61
N ALA A 55 -17.05 47.96 -15.66
CA ALA A 55 -18.16 48.90 -15.83
C ALA A 55 -18.73 48.82 -17.26
N THR A 56 -17.88 48.58 -18.25
CA THR A 56 -18.32 48.32 -19.64
C THR A 56 -19.15 47.04 -19.73
N ARG A 57 -18.68 45.95 -19.12
CA ARG A 57 -19.41 44.67 -19.02
C ARG A 57 -20.75 44.84 -18.32
N LYS A 58 -20.80 45.54 -17.17
CA LYS A 58 -22.04 45.80 -16.42
C LYS A 58 -23.06 46.58 -17.25
N ARG A 59 -22.61 47.61 -17.98
CA ARG A 59 -23.46 48.41 -18.88
C ARG A 59 -24.03 47.55 -20.02
N ARG A 60 -23.19 46.76 -20.69
CA ARG A 60 -23.64 45.83 -21.75
C ARG A 60 -24.62 44.79 -21.22
N ALA A 61 -24.37 44.22 -20.04
CA ALA A 61 -25.31 43.30 -19.40
C ALA A 61 -26.66 43.95 -19.09
N ALA A 62 -26.68 45.19 -18.59
CA ALA A 62 -27.92 45.92 -18.34
C ALA A 62 -28.70 46.21 -19.62
N LEU A 63 -28.02 46.60 -20.70
CA LEU A 63 -28.63 46.79 -22.02
C LEU A 63 -29.19 45.47 -22.56
N MET A 64 -28.45 44.37 -22.44
CA MET A 64 -28.91 43.06 -22.90
C MET A 64 -30.14 42.58 -22.12
N ARG A 65 -30.21 42.84 -20.80
CA ARG A 65 -31.41 42.58 -20.00
C ARG A 65 -32.62 43.36 -20.51
N LYS A 66 -32.46 44.66 -20.81
CA LYS A 66 -33.53 45.47 -21.42
C LYS A 66 -33.94 44.92 -22.78
N ARG A 67 -32.98 44.56 -23.63
CA ARG A 67 -33.25 43.98 -24.96
C ARG A 67 -34.01 42.66 -24.86
N ARG A 68 -33.66 41.76 -23.94
CA ARG A 68 -34.41 40.50 -23.74
C ARG A 68 -35.90 40.73 -23.44
N VAL A 69 -36.22 41.82 -22.74
CA VAL A 69 -37.62 42.18 -22.46
C VAL A 69 -38.31 42.70 -23.71
N LEU A 70 -37.65 43.51 -24.53
CA LEU A 70 -38.28 44.23 -25.65
C LEU A 70 -38.24 43.47 -26.99
N ASP A 71 -37.28 42.58 -27.18
CA ASP A 71 -36.98 41.92 -28.46
C ASP A 71 -37.40 40.43 -28.39
N PRO A 72 -38.46 40.02 -29.11
CA PRO A 72 -38.95 38.64 -29.10
C PRO A 72 -37.92 37.62 -29.57
N ALA A 73 -37.11 37.96 -30.58
CA ALA A 73 -36.11 37.04 -31.13
C ALA A 73 -35.00 36.76 -30.12
N ILE A 74 -34.57 37.78 -29.38
CA ILE A 74 -33.62 37.62 -28.27
C ILE A 74 -34.23 36.76 -27.16
N ARG A 75 -35.49 37.00 -26.81
CA ARG A 75 -36.18 36.23 -25.77
C ARG A 75 -36.25 34.75 -26.14
N GLU A 76 -36.72 34.43 -27.34
CA GLU A 76 -36.82 33.06 -27.85
C GLU A 76 -35.45 32.36 -27.84
N GLY A 77 -34.40 33.03 -28.33
CA GLY A 77 -33.05 32.47 -28.32
C GLY A 77 -32.52 32.17 -26.91
N VAL A 78 -32.79 33.05 -25.94
CA VAL A 78 -32.40 32.83 -24.54
C VAL A 78 -33.19 31.67 -23.92
N ASP A 79 -34.49 31.61 -24.15
CA ASP A 79 -35.36 30.58 -23.58
C ASP A 79 -34.99 29.19 -24.13
N ARG A 80 -34.70 29.09 -25.44
CA ARG A 80 -34.12 27.88 -26.05
C ARG A 80 -32.80 27.46 -25.38
N GLY A 81 -31.93 28.43 -25.09
CA GLY A 81 -30.68 28.17 -24.37
C GLY A 81 -30.90 27.66 -22.93
N ILE A 82 -31.91 28.20 -22.24
CA ILE A 82 -32.32 27.74 -20.90
C ILE A 82 -32.84 26.30 -20.97
N ASP A 83 -33.65 25.95 -21.96
CA ASP A 83 -34.18 24.59 -22.13
C ASP A 83 -33.07 23.58 -22.44
N MET A 84 -32.11 23.96 -23.29
CA MET A 84 -30.92 23.15 -23.53
C MET A 84 -30.06 22.97 -22.27
N ALA A 85 -29.95 23.99 -21.44
CA ALA A 85 -29.23 23.91 -20.17
C ALA A 85 -29.95 22.97 -19.18
N ARG A 86 -31.27 23.09 -19.05
CA ARG A 86 -32.10 22.26 -18.16
C ARG A 86 -32.11 20.79 -18.57
N SER A 87 -32.18 20.52 -19.87
CA SER A 87 -32.14 19.15 -20.43
C SER A 87 -30.73 18.54 -20.44
N GLY A 88 -29.69 19.30 -20.08
CA GLY A 88 -28.30 18.84 -20.15
C GLY A 88 -27.71 18.78 -21.57
N LEU A 89 -28.50 19.07 -22.61
CA LEU A 89 -28.04 19.10 -24.00
C LEU A 89 -26.92 20.12 -24.22
N LEU A 90 -27.00 21.27 -23.56
CA LEU A 90 -25.95 22.29 -23.64
C LEU A 90 -24.61 21.79 -23.06
N ALA A 91 -24.66 21.06 -21.94
CA ALA A 91 -23.47 20.49 -21.32
C ALA A 91 -22.86 19.39 -22.19
N LYS A 92 -23.71 18.52 -22.78
CA LYS A 92 -23.27 17.49 -23.73
C LYS A 92 -22.60 18.10 -24.97
N ALA A 93 -23.23 19.08 -25.58
CA ALA A 93 -22.68 19.80 -26.74
C ALA A 93 -21.36 20.51 -26.40
N ALA A 94 -21.27 21.13 -25.22
CA ALA A 94 -20.03 21.76 -24.76
C ALA A 94 -18.90 20.73 -24.54
N ALA A 95 -19.20 19.57 -23.95
CA ALA A 95 -18.23 18.49 -23.73
C ALA A 95 -17.75 17.88 -25.06
N GLU A 96 -18.65 17.67 -26.01
CA GLU A 96 -18.32 17.20 -27.35
C GLU A 96 -17.43 18.21 -28.09
N ALA A 97 -17.80 19.50 -28.07
CA ALA A 97 -16.99 20.56 -28.68
C ALA A 97 -15.60 20.72 -28.03
N ALA A 98 -15.45 20.34 -26.76
CA ALA A 98 -14.18 20.40 -26.03
C ALA A 98 -13.31 19.16 -26.21
N ARG A 99 -13.85 18.06 -26.75
CA ARG A 99 -13.12 16.80 -26.90
C ARG A 99 -11.88 16.99 -27.77
N GLY A 100 -10.73 16.49 -27.29
CA GLY A 100 -9.45 16.56 -28.00
C GLY A 100 -8.76 17.94 -28.00
N ARG A 101 -9.36 18.97 -27.38
CA ARG A 101 -8.73 20.30 -27.31
C ARG A 101 -7.78 20.41 -26.11
N PRO A 102 -6.63 21.10 -26.27
CA PRO A 102 -5.79 21.47 -25.13
C PRO A 102 -6.57 22.31 -24.10
N GLN A 103 -6.28 22.11 -22.81
CA GLN A 103 -6.85 22.98 -21.78
C GLN A 103 -6.26 24.38 -21.90
N PRO A 104 -7.08 25.46 -21.85
CA PRO A 104 -6.56 26.82 -21.85
C PRO A 104 -5.60 27.05 -20.69
N GLU A 105 -4.49 27.75 -20.94
CA GLU A 105 -3.47 28.05 -19.92
C GLU A 105 -4.07 28.77 -18.71
N GLN A 106 -5.06 29.65 -18.92
CA GLN A 106 -5.81 30.29 -17.84
C GLN A 106 -6.46 29.28 -16.90
N ARG A 107 -7.07 28.21 -17.44
CA ARG A 107 -7.71 27.15 -16.64
C ARG A 107 -6.66 26.35 -15.88
N ARG A 108 -5.57 25.99 -16.54
CA ARG A 108 -4.44 25.29 -15.90
C ARG A 108 -3.89 26.07 -14.71
N ARG A 109 -3.66 27.37 -14.87
CA ARG A 109 -3.16 28.25 -13.81
C ARG A 109 -4.15 28.39 -12.65
N LYS A 110 -5.46 28.50 -12.93
CA LYS A 110 -6.49 28.49 -11.88
C LYS A 110 -6.47 27.18 -11.10
N THR A 111 -6.43 26.04 -11.78
CA THR A 111 -6.34 24.73 -11.13
C THR A 111 -5.10 24.61 -10.26
N LEU A 112 -3.93 25.02 -10.76
CA LEU A 112 -2.68 25.01 -9.98
C LEU A 112 -2.77 25.92 -8.75
N ARG A 113 -3.38 27.10 -8.86
CA ARG A 113 -3.59 27.99 -7.73
C ARG A 113 -4.51 27.34 -6.68
N THR A 114 -5.64 26.81 -7.10
CA THR A 114 -6.56 26.09 -6.20
C THR A 114 -5.85 24.92 -5.52
N LEU A 115 -5.03 24.15 -6.23
CA LEU A 115 -4.25 23.05 -5.65
C LEU A 115 -3.17 23.54 -4.66
N ALA A 116 -2.56 24.70 -4.93
CA ALA A 116 -1.60 25.34 -4.04
C ALA A 116 -2.26 25.81 -2.73
N GLU A 117 -3.51 26.28 -2.79
CA GLU A 117 -4.32 26.70 -1.64
C GLU A 117 -4.74 25.51 -0.74
N ILE A 118 -4.75 24.28 -1.25
CA ILE A 118 -5.01 23.09 -0.42
C ILE A 118 -3.86 22.92 0.58
N GLY A 119 -4.16 23.12 1.86
CA GLY A 119 -3.18 22.95 2.94
C GLY A 119 -2.56 21.55 2.99
N PRO A 120 -1.32 21.41 3.52
CA PRO A 120 -0.63 20.13 3.62
C PRO A 120 -1.43 19.08 4.39
N GLU A 121 -2.19 19.49 5.41
CA GLU A 121 -3.06 18.62 6.20
C GLU A 121 -4.21 18.03 5.38
N ALA A 122 -4.90 18.84 4.59
CA ALA A 122 -5.98 18.38 3.72
C ALA A 122 -5.47 17.39 2.66
N ARG A 123 -4.25 17.60 2.13
CA ARG A 123 -3.59 16.65 1.22
C ARG A 123 -3.23 15.34 1.93
N ALA A 124 -2.70 15.43 3.15
CA ALA A 124 -2.37 14.25 3.95
C ALA A 124 -3.61 13.44 4.29
N GLU A 125 -4.71 14.11 4.65
CA GLU A 125 -6.01 13.47 4.91
C GLU A 125 -6.58 12.80 3.66
N GLY A 126 -6.54 13.47 2.50
CA GLY A 126 -6.94 12.88 1.23
C GLY A 126 -6.15 11.60 0.91
N ARG A 127 -4.83 11.61 1.10
CA ARG A 127 -3.98 10.42 0.93
C ARG A 127 -4.32 9.31 1.92
N ARG A 128 -4.59 9.64 3.19
CA ARG A 128 -5.00 8.65 4.20
C ARG A 128 -6.30 7.96 3.79
N ARG A 129 -7.33 8.74 3.43
CA ARG A 129 -8.63 8.21 2.97
C ARG A 129 -8.46 7.32 1.75
N GLN A 130 -7.72 7.78 0.75
CA GLN A 130 -7.44 6.98 -0.45
C GLN A 130 -6.71 5.68 -0.11
N GLY A 131 -5.72 5.73 0.78
CA GLY A 131 -5.01 4.55 1.27
C GLY A 131 -5.94 3.55 1.96
N THR A 132 -6.82 4.02 2.84
CA THR A 132 -7.82 3.17 3.52
C THR A 132 -8.79 2.53 2.53
N GLU A 133 -9.31 3.29 1.56
CA GLU A 133 -10.21 2.74 0.54
C GLU A 133 -9.52 1.72 -0.37
N GLN A 134 -8.25 1.93 -0.70
CA GLN A 134 -7.45 0.96 -1.45
C GLN A 134 -7.24 -0.34 -0.65
N LEU A 135 -7.00 -0.24 0.67
CA LEU A 135 -6.88 -1.41 1.54
C LEU A 135 -8.21 -2.19 1.61
N LYS A 136 -9.34 -1.51 1.77
CA LYS A 136 -10.67 -2.13 1.75
C LYS A 136 -10.96 -2.86 0.44
N ARG A 137 -10.65 -2.23 -0.69
CA ARG A 137 -10.80 -2.85 -2.01
C ARG A 137 -9.96 -4.12 -2.14
N THR A 138 -8.69 -4.05 -1.76
CA THR A 138 -7.77 -5.20 -1.77
C THR A 138 -8.31 -6.35 -0.92
N ALA A 139 -8.86 -6.04 0.26
CA ALA A 139 -9.46 -7.04 1.15
C ALA A 139 -10.72 -7.69 0.57
N ALA A 140 -11.60 -6.87 -0.03
CA ALA A 140 -12.82 -7.34 -0.67
C ALA A 140 -12.51 -8.26 -1.86
N GLU A 141 -11.55 -7.88 -2.71
CA GLU A 141 -11.10 -8.70 -3.84
C GLU A 141 -10.48 -10.03 -3.37
N ALA A 142 -9.69 -10.00 -2.29
CA ALA A 142 -9.09 -11.20 -1.73
C ALA A 142 -10.13 -12.16 -1.14
N ALA A 143 -11.14 -11.64 -0.43
CA ALA A 143 -12.25 -12.43 0.09
C ALA A 143 -13.12 -13.01 -1.03
N ALA A 144 -13.45 -12.19 -2.05
CA ALA A 144 -14.26 -12.60 -3.19
C ALA A 144 -13.62 -13.74 -3.99
N ARG A 145 -12.30 -13.73 -4.18
CA ARG A 145 -11.56 -14.83 -4.84
C ARG A 145 -11.71 -16.18 -4.12
N LEU A 146 -11.95 -16.16 -2.81
CA LEU A 146 -12.18 -17.36 -2.01
C LEU A 146 -13.68 -17.65 -1.78
N GLY A 147 -14.58 -16.90 -2.42
CA GLY A 147 -16.03 -17.10 -2.33
C GLY A 147 -16.70 -16.45 -1.11
N TYR A 148 -16.00 -15.56 -0.39
CA TYR A 148 -16.56 -14.88 0.78
C TYR A 148 -17.07 -13.48 0.42
N GLY A 149 -18.21 -13.09 0.99
CA GLY A 149 -18.80 -11.76 0.77
C GLY A 149 -18.06 -10.59 1.43
N SER A 150 -17.16 -10.87 2.39
CA SER A 150 -16.32 -9.86 3.03
C SER A 150 -15.06 -10.48 3.63
N ILE A 151 -14.04 -9.64 3.89
CA ILE A 151 -12.83 -10.09 4.57
C ILE A 151 -13.12 -10.57 6.00
N GLY A 152 -14.06 -9.94 6.71
CA GLY A 152 -14.47 -10.39 8.03
C GLY A 152 -15.15 -11.76 8.02
N ALA A 153 -15.95 -12.08 6.99
CA ALA A 153 -16.54 -13.41 6.82
C ALA A 153 -15.45 -14.47 6.61
N LEU A 154 -14.47 -14.21 5.73
CA LEU A 154 -13.31 -15.09 5.53
C LEU A 154 -12.54 -15.30 6.84
N VAL A 155 -12.22 -14.21 7.55
CA VAL A 155 -11.42 -14.29 8.79
C VAL A 155 -12.15 -15.09 9.86
N ARG A 156 -13.44 -14.84 10.08
CA ARG A 156 -14.22 -15.57 11.11
C ARG A 156 -14.26 -17.07 10.84
N ASP A 157 -14.65 -17.46 9.63
CA ASP A 157 -14.73 -18.87 9.21
C ASP A 157 -13.38 -19.59 9.41
N ARG A 158 -12.29 -18.97 8.95
CA ARG A 158 -10.96 -19.59 9.03
C ARG A 158 -10.37 -19.59 10.43
N VAL A 159 -10.63 -18.56 11.23
CA VAL A 159 -10.22 -18.52 12.64
C VAL A 159 -11.00 -19.56 13.47
N GLU A 160 -12.28 -19.77 13.19
CA GLU A 160 -13.07 -20.84 13.82
C GLU A 160 -12.54 -22.23 13.44
N ALA A 161 -12.08 -22.40 12.20
CA ALA A 161 -11.35 -23.59 11.75
C ALA A 161 -9.91 -23.69 12.31
N GLY A 162 -9.47 -22.72 13.13
CA GLY A 162 -8.17 -22.73 13.81
C GLY A 162 -6.99 -22.21 12.97
N ALA A 163 -7.24 -21.55 11.84
CA ALA A 163 -6.19 -20.94 11.03
C ALA A 163 -5.71 -19.61 11.63
N SER A 164 -4.40 -19.36 11.55
CA SER A 164 -3.82 -18.06 11.93
C SER A 164 -4.04 -16.99 10.86
N LEU A 165 -4.06 -15.72 11.25
CA LEU A 165 -4.14 -14.59 10.30
C LEU A 165 -3.05 -14.63 9.22
N ALA A 166 -1.88 -15.17 9.54
CA ALA A 166 -0.79 -15.32 8.57
C ALA A 166 -1.03 -16.46 7.56
N ALA A 167 -1.73 -17.52 7.97
CA ALA A 167 -2.17 -18.58 7.06
C ALA A 167 -3.29 -18.07 6.16
N ILE A 168 -4.28 -17.38 6.73
CA ILE A 168 -5.40 -16.78 6.00
C ILE A 168 -4.88 -15.76 4.98
N SER A 169 -3.89 -14.93 5.35
CA SER A 169 -3.28 -13.96 4.42
C SER A 169 -2.67 -14.67 3.21
N ARG A 170 -1.93 -15.75 3.43
CA ARG A 170 -1.30 -16.54 2.35
C ARG A 170 -2.33 -17.23 1.47
N GLU A 171 -3.36 -17.82 2.07
CA GLU A 171 -4.48 -18.43 1.34
C GLU A 171 -5.19 -17.40 0.44
N ALA A 172 -5.43 -16.20 0.98
CA ALA A 172 -6.03 -15.09 0.26
C ALA A 172 -5.09 -14.46 -0.79
N GLY A 173 -3.88 -14.98 -1.00
CA GLY A 173 -2.90 -14.43 -1.95
C GLY A 173 -2.36 -13.05 -1.54
N LEU A 174 -2.45 -12.70 -0.25
CA LEU A 174 -1.90 -11.48 0.33
C LEU A 174 -0.52 -11.77 0.94
N HIS A 175 0.24 -10.71 1.21
CA HIS A 175 1.48 -10.84 1.96
C HIS A 175 1.19 -11.45 3.34
N LYS A 176 2.07 -12.33 3.85
CA LYS A 176 1.84 -13.12 5.08
C LYS A 176 1.43 -12.30 6.31
N ASP A 177 1.90 -11.05 6.42
CA ASP A 177 1.63 -10.18 7.57
C ASP A 177 0.51 -9.16 7.29
N TRP A 178 -0.17 -9.28 6.15
CA TRP A 178 -1.12 -8.26 5.69
C TRP A 178 -2.30 -8.15 6.66
N LEU A 179 -2.96 -9.25 7.00
CA LEU A 179 -4.11 -9.22 7.92
C LEU A 179 -3.69 -8.75 9.30
N THR A 180 -2.58 -9.24 9.84
CA THR A 180 -2.07 -8.80 11.16
C THR A 180 -1.87 -7.28 11.22
N ARG A 181 -1.41 -6.65 10.13
CA ARG A 181 -1.12 -5.21 10.12
C ARG A 181 -2.29 -4.34 9.70
N LYS A 182 -3.22 -4.87 8.90
CA LYS A 182 -4.21 -4.07 8.17
C LYS A 182 -5.65 -4.44 8.49
N LEU A 183 -5.90 -5.58 9.14
CA LEU A 183 -7.26 -6.03 9.45
C LEU A 183 -8.00 -5.01 10.30
N ALA A 184 -7.41 -4.49 11.38
CA ALA A 184 -8.06 -3.49 12.23
C ALA A 184 -8.44 -2.18 11.49
N ILE A 185 -7.72 -1.84 10.41
CA ILE A 185 -8.02 -0.65 9.58
C ILE A 185 -9.19 -0.91 8.64
N VAL A 186 -9.35 -2.16 8.19
CA VAL A 186 -10.32 -2.55 7.17
C VAL A 186 -11.62 -3.09 7.78
N ASP A 187 -11.50 -3.84 8.87
CA ASP A 187 -12.57 -4.52 9.59
C ASP A 187 -12.14 -4.72 11.06
N GLY A 188 -12.48 -3.75 11.91
CA GLY A 188 -12.13 -3.76 13.33
C GLY A 188 -12.79 -4.92 14.09
N GLU A 189 -14.04 -5.26 13.76
CA GLU A 189 -14.77 -6.35 14.41
C GLU A 189 -14.12 -7.71 14.14
N ALA A 190 -13.68 -7.95 12.90
CA ALA A 190 -12.94 -9.16 12.56
C ALA A 190 -11.58 -9.23 13.26
N ALA A 191 -10.90 -8.10 13.45
CA ALA A 191 -9.65 -8.05 14.21
C ALA A 191 -9.87 -8.39 15.69
N ASP A 192 -10.90 -7.83 16.31
CA ASP A 192 -11.26 -8.11 17.70
C ASP A 192 -11.72 -9.56 17.89
N PHE A 193 -12.45 -10.11 16.92
CA PHE A 193 -12.81 -11.52 16.90
C PHE A 193 -11.58 -12.43 16.87
N ALA A 194 -10.65 -12.19 15.93
CA ALA A 194 -9.44 -12.98 15.80
C ALA A 194 -8.60 -12.96 17.10
N THR A 195 -8.48 -11.77 17.71
CA THR A 195 -7.76 -11.58 18.98
C THR A 195 -8.40 -12.36 20.14
N ARG A 196 -9.74 -12.36 20.24
CA ARG A 196 -10.45 -13.12 21.28
C ARG A 196 -10.37 -14.63 21.05
N ALA A 197 -10.45 -15.07 19.81
CA ALA A 197 -10.34 -16.48 19.46
C ALA A 197 -8.99 -17.05 19.88
N ASP A 198 -7.88 -16.34 19.64
CA ASP A 198 -6.54 -16.77 20.09
C ASP A 198 -6.49 -17.03 21.60
N ARG A 199 -7.02 -16.10 22.42
CA ARG A 199 -7.05 -16.25 23.88
C ARG A 199 -7.82 -17.48 24.36
N ARG A 200 -8.93 -17.83 23.69
CA ARG A 200 -9.74 -19.01 24.02
C ARG A 200 -8.94 -20.30 23.85
N TRP A 201 -8.14 -20.40 22.79
CA TRP A 201 -7.35 -21.60 22.51
C TRP A 201 -6.10 -21.72 23.38
N ASP A 202 -5.62 -20.59 23.91
CA ASP A 202 -4.46 -20.52 24.79
C ASP A 202 -4.82 -20.72 26.27
N THR A 203 -6.09 -20.53 26.65
CA THR A 203 -6.57 -20.69 28.04
C THR A 203 -6.14 -22.00 28.71
N PRO A 204 -6.21 -23.18 28.04
CA PRO A 204 -5.75 -24.43 28.66
C PRO A 204 -4.25 -24.47 28.95
N TRP A 205 -3.44 -23.69 28.22
CA TRP A 205 -1.99 -23.66 28.37
C TRP A 205 -1.55 -22.83 29.58
N LEU A 206 -2.26 -21.75 29.88
CA LEU A 206 -1.81 -20.74 30.86
C LEU A 206 -1.46 -21.31 32.24
N PRO A 207 -2.22 -22.25 32.85
CA PRO A 207 -1.83 -22.81 34.15
C PRO A 207 -0.50 -23.58 34.10
N VAL A 208 -0.31 -24.42 33.07
CA VAL A 208 0.92 -25.21 32.89
C VAL A 208 2.12 -24.29 32.63
N LEU A 209 1.92 -23.24 31.84
CA LEU A 209 3.00 -22.31 31.51
C LEU A 209 3.40 -21.42 32.69
N ALA A 210 2.44 -21.05 33.55
CA ALA A 210 2.72 -20.30 34.77
C ALA A 210 3.65 -21.09 35.71
N GLU A 211 3.45 -22.40 35.84
CA GLU A 211 4.36 -23.29 36.61
C GLU A 211 5.78 -23.34 36.01
N LEU A 212 5.90 -23.19 34.70
CA LEU A 212 7.16 -23.14 33.97
C LEU A 212 7.77 -21.72 33.91
N GLY A 213 7.11 -20.72 34.51
CA GLY A 213 7.58 -19.33 34.58
C GLY A 213 7.27 -18.48 33.33
N PHE A 214 6.31 -18.87 32.51
CA PHE A 214 5.90 -18.13 31.31
C PHE A 214 4.51 -17.51 31.48
N SER A 215 4.36 -16.25 31.04
CA SER A 215 3.10 -15.50 31.12
C SER A 215 2.16 -15.71 29.94
N ASP A 216 2.67 -16.18 28.80
CA ASP A 216 1.88 -16.47 27.61
C ASP A 216 2.45 -17.61 26.77
N VAL A 217 1.60 -18.12 25.87
CA VAL A 217 1.90 -19.27 25.01
C VAL A 217 2.90 -18.94 23.91
N ALA A 218 2.90 -17.70 23.42
CA ALA A 218 3.76 -17.28 22.31
C ALA A 218 5.22 -17.21 22.76
N ASP A 219 5.48 -16.64 23.93
CA ASP A 219 6.81 -16.54 24.54
C ASP A 219 7.36 -17.92 24.89
N TYR A 220 6.54 -18.78 25.50
CA TYR A 220 6.92 -20.16 25.79
C TYR A 220 7.30 -20.93 24.52
N LEU A 221 6.43 -20.91 23.49
CA LEU A 221 6.69 -21.63 22.25
C LEU A 221 7.87 -21.03 21.48
N THR A 222 8.09 -19.71 21.57
CA THR A 222 9.26 -19.06 20.96
C THR A 222 10.54 -19.49 21.67
N ASP A 223 10.59 -19.45 23.00
CA ASP A 223 11.75 -19.92 23.77
C ASP A 223 12.04 -21.40 23.46
N ARG A 224 11.06 -22.29 23.62
CA ARG A 224 11.28 -23.72 23.41
C ARG A 224 11.57 -24.05 21.95
N HIS A 225 10.74 -23.61 21.01
CA HIS A 225 10.84 -24.04 19.61
C HIS A 225 11.88 -23.27 18.81
N ILE A 226 12.04 -21.96 19.05
CA ILE A 226 12.92 -21.09 18.26
C ILE A 226 14.26 -20.90 18.94
N VAL A 227 14.31 -20.59 20.23
CA VAL A 227 15.57 -20.29 20.94
C VAL A 227 16.29 -21.58 21.32
N ARG A 228 15.61 -22.50 21.99
CA ARG A 228 16.16 -23.78 22.48
C ARG A 228 16.09 -24.91 21.45
N HIS A 229 15.40 -24.68 20.33
CA HIS A 229 15.25 -25.63 19.23
C HIS A 229 14.66 -26.99 19.64
N GLU A 230 13.78 -26.99 20.64
CA GLU A 230 13.10 -28.17 21.08
C GLU A 230 12.12 -28.68 20.03
N THR A 231 12.01 -30.01 19.98
CA THR A 231 11.06 -30.68 19.09
C THR A 231 9.66 -30.54 19.64
N VAL A 232 8.67 -30.52 18.75
CA VAL A 232 7.24 -30.60 19.12
C VAL A 232 6.96 -31.73 20.12
N TRP A 233 7.66 -32.87 19.98
CA TRP A 233 7.51 -34.00 20.91
C TRP A 233 8.04 -33.70 22.31
N ALA A 234 9.16 -32.97 22.43
CA ALA A 234 9.73 -32.57 23.72
C ALA A 234 8.82 -31.55 24.42
N ILE A 235 8.32 -30.56 23.66
CA ILE A 235 7.35 -29.58 24.14
C ILE A 235 6.06 -30.26 24.60
N ALA A 236 5.58 -31.26 23.85
CA ALA A 236 4.42 -32.06 24.22
C ALA A 236 4.64 -32.85 25.52
N ALA A 237 5.83 -33.43 25.70
CA ALA A 237 6.19 -34.15 26.92
C ALA A 237 6.33 -33.22 28.13
N GLU A 238 6.90 -32.02 27.95
CA GLU A 238 7.05 -31.02 29.01
C GLU A 238 5.69 -30.46 29.48
N THR A 239 4.82 -30.14 28.53
CA THR A 239 3.52 -29.49 28.83
C THR A 239 2.39 -30.48 29.11
N GLY A 240 2.59 -31.78 28.85
CA GLY A 240 1.53 -32.78 28.90
C GLY A 240 0.49 -32.68 27.78
N PHE A 241 0.64 -31.74 26.84
CA PHE A 241 -0.29 -31.61 25.70
C PHE A 241 -0.02 -32.66 24.62
N SER A 242 -1.06 -33.00 23.86
CA SER A 242 -0.88 -33.83 22.67
C SER A 242 0.02 -33.13 21.65
N ARG A 243 0.79 -33.92 20.88
CA ARG A 243 1.61 -33.39 19.78
C ARG A 243 0.80 -32.51 18.82
N LYS A 244 -0.43 -32.92 18.50
CA LYS A 244 -1.31 -32.17 17.59
C LYS A 244 -1.69 -30.82 18.19
N THR A 245 -1.93 -30.75 19.50
CA THR A 245 -2.21 -29.50 20.22
C THR A 245 -1.01 -28.54 20.13
N VAL A 246 0.21 -29.04 20.32
CA VAL A 246 1.44 -28.23 20.19
C VAL A 246 1.64 -27.76 18.75
N GLU A 247 1.42 -28.62 17.75
CA GLU A 247 1.52 -28.25 16.33
C GLU A 247 0.49 -27.16 15.97
N SER A 248 -0.75 -27.30 16.43
CA SER A 248 -1.78 -26.28 16.23
C SER A 248 -1.45 -24.97 16.92
N ALA A 249 -0.90 -25.00 18.14
CA ALA A 249 -0.50 -23.78 18.84
C ALA A 249 0.68 -23.08 18.14
N LEU A 250 1.69 -23.81 17.68
CA LEU A 250 2.78 -23.26 16.86
C LEU A 250 2.24 -22.60 15.59
N ALA A 251 1.31 -23.24 14.89
CA ALA A 251 0.70 -22.70 13.67
C ALA A 251 -0.13 -21.44 13.95
N ARG A 252 -0.88 -21.42 15.06
CA ARG A 252 -1.70 -20.28 15.51
C ARG A 252 -0.83 -19.05 15.79
N HIS A 253 0.25 -19.25 16.54
CA HIS A 253 1.23 -18.23 16.89
C HIS A 253 2.22 -17.90 15.75
N GLY A 254 2.00 -18.44 14.54
CA GLY A 254 2.82 -18.14 13.36
C GLY A 254 4.24 -18.69 13.39
N LEU A 255 4.54 -19.59 14.34
CA LEU A 255 5.83 -20.24 14.51
C LEU A 255 5.93 -21.42 13.52
N ALA A 256 6.51 -21.15 12.35
CA ALA A 256 6.65 -22.15 11.31
C ALA A 256 7.46 -23.37 11.81
N ARG A 257 6.90 -24.57 11.60
CA ARG A 257 7.58 -25.84 11.88
C ARG A 257 8.92 -25.86 11.16
N ARG A 258 10.03 -25.85 11.90
CA ARG A 258 11.37 -26.03 11.34
C ARG A 258 11.75 -27.51 11.34
N PRO A 259 11.66 -28.22 10.20
CA PRO A 259 12.29 -29.53 10.10
C PRO A 259 13.81 -29.31 10.06
N HIS A 260 14.59 -30.11 10.79
CA HIS A 260 16.05 -30.29 10.64
C HIS A 260 17.05 -29.54 11.55
N VAL A 261 16.66 -28.71 12.52
CA VAL A 261 17.67 -27.99 13.35
C VAL A 261 18.40 -28.93 14.33
N ARG A 262 17.70 -29.88 14.98
CA ARG A 262 18.33 -30.80 15.96
C ARG A 262 19.38 -31.74 15.34
N LYS A 263 19.19 -32.19 14.08
CA LYS A 263 20.21 -33.00 13.38
C LYS A 263 21.49 -32.19 13.11
N ARG A 264 21.37 -30.91 12.73
CA ARG A 264 22.54 -30.04 12.50
C ARG A 264 23.23 -29.67 13.81
N ASN A 265 22.48 -29.36 14.86
CA ASN A 265 23.03 -29.04 16.18
C ASN A 265 23.71 -30.26 16.82
N ALA A 266 23.11 -31.45 16.75
CA ALA A 266 23.75 -32.68 17.24
C ALA A 266 25.01 -33.03 16.45
N LEU A 267 25.03 -32.80 15.13
CA LEU A 267 26.24 -32.97 14.31
C LEU A 267 27.33 -31.96 14.67
N ARG A 268 26.95 -30.71 14.99
CA ARG A 268 27.88 -29.67 15.44
C ARG A 268 28.45 -29.99 16.82
N GLN A 269 27.61 -30.28 17.81
CA GLN A 269 28.04 -30.71 19.14
C GLN A 269 28.98 -31.93 19.10
N ARG A 270 28.70 -32.89 18.21
CA ARG A 270 29.58 -34.04 18.01
C ARG A 270 30.94 -33.65 17.42
N ALA A 271 30.98 -32.68 16.52
CA ALA A 271 32.22 -32.16 15.95
C ALA A 271 33.03 -31.35 16.98
N ASP A 272 32.35 -30.51 17.75
CA ASP A 272 32.94 -29.70 18.82
C ASP A 272 33.53 -30.61 19.90
N ALA A 273 32.80 -31.64 20.34
CA ALA A 273 33.28 -32.59 21.35
C ALA A 273 34.55 -33.36 20.92
N ILE A 274 34.72 -33.64 19.62
CA ILE A 274 35.94 -34.27 19.11
C ILE A 274 37.09 -33.27 19.12
N ALA A 275 36.85 -32.03 18.69
CA ALA A 275 37.86 -30.97 18.71
C ALA A 275 38.33 -30.70 20.15
N ASP A 276 37.39 -30.53 21.08
CA ASP A 276 37.67 -30.32 22.50
C ASP A 276 38.46 -31.47 23.11
N ARG A 277 38.06 -32.73 22.82
CA ARG A 277 38.74 -33.93 23.35
C ARG A 277 40.20 -34.01 22.93
N PHE A 278 40.56 -33.46 21.77
CA PHE A 278 41.92 -33.47 21.25
C PHE A 278 42.62 -32.10 21.30
N GLY A 279 42.01 -31.09 21.95
CA GLY A 279 42.60 -29.77 22.16
C GLY A 279 42.69 -28.90 20.90
N PHE A 280 41.77 -29.06 19.95
CA PHE A 280 41.71 -28.24 18.73
C PHE A 280 40.56 -27.23 18.80
N ALA A 281 40.74 -26.08 18.13
CA ALA A 281 39.73 -25.03 18.09
C ALA A 281 38.42 -25.44 17.39
N ASP A 282 38.53 -26.32 16.38
CA ASP A 282 37.39 -26.93 15.71
C ASP A 282 37.78 -28.26 15.04
N ILE A 283 36.79 -28.96 14.48
CA ILE A 283 37.00 -30.23 13.79
C ILE A 283 37.87 -30.08 12.54
N ALA A 284 37.87 -28.91 11.88
CA ALA A 284 38.66 -28.70 10.67
C ALA A 284 40.16 -28.61 11.02
N ALA A 285 40.52 -27.91 12.09
CA ALA A 285 41.87 -27.83 12.61
C ALA A 285 42.41 -29.21 13.03
N TYR A 286 41.57 -30.00 13.74
CA TYR A 286 41.91 -31.39 14.08
C TYR A 286 42.20 -32.24 12.84
N LEU A 287 41.30 -32.21 11.84
CA LEU A 287 41.46 -33.00 10.62
C LEU A 287 42.66 -32.54 9.79
N ALA A 288 42.88 -31.24 9.64
CA ALA A 288 44.02 -30.68 8.91
C ALA A 288 45.35 -31.09 9.57
N HIS A 289 45.44 -30.97 10.89
CA HIS A 289 46.64 -31.37 11.64
C HIS A 289 46.95 -32.85 11.48
N ARG A 290 45.96 -33.75 11.63
CA ARG A 290 46.17 -35.19 11.45
C ARG A 290 46.55 -35.55 10.01
N ARG A 291 45.95 -34.87 9.02
CA ARG A 291 46.31 -35.07 7.61
C ARG A 291 47.72 -34.58 7.30
N ALA A 292 48.14 -33.45 7.84
CA ALA A 292 49.51 -32.95 7.71
C ALA A 292 50.54 -33.90 8.36
N ALA A 293 50.17 -34.59 9.44
CA ALA A 293 50.97 -35.63 10.07
C ALA A 293 50.97 -36.98 9.30
N GLY A 294 50.36 -37.05 8.10
CA GLY A 294 50.36 -38.25 7.25
C GLY A 294 49.33 -39.33 7.63
N TRP A 295 48.40 -39.05 8.56
CA TRP A 295 47.46 -40.06 9.02
C TRP A 295 46.42 -40.42 7.96
N SER A 296 46.09 -41.71 7.84
CA SER A 296 45.01 -42.16 6.96
C SER A 296 43.63 -41.78 7.52
N TRP A 297 42.62 -41.63 6.64
CA TRP A 297 41.25 -41.35 7.08
C TRP A 297 40.68 -42.43 8.00
N GLN A 298 41.17 -43.68 7.89
CA GLN A 298 40.77 -44.77 8.76
C GLN A 298 41.36 -44.62 10.16
N ALA A 299 42.63 -44.21 10.27
CA ALA A 299 43.27 -43.96 11.56
C ALA A 299 42.62 -42.77 12.29
N ILE A 300 42.30 -41.70 11.55
CA ILE A 300 41.58 -40.53 12.10
C ILE A 300 40.17 -40.93 12.57
N ALA A 301 39.47 -41.76 11.80
CA ALA A 301 38.13 -42.26 12.17
C ALA A 301 38.17 -43.12 13.45
N ALA A 302 39.17 -43.99 13.58
CA ALA A 302 39.37 -44.80 14.77
C ALA A 302 39.72 -43.95 16.00
N GLU A 303 40.61 -42.96 15.87
CA GLU A 303 40.95 -42.03 16.96
C GLU A 303 39.72 -41.21 17.39
N ALA A 304 38.94 -40.72 16.43
CA ALA A 304 37.75 -39.93 16.71
C ALA A 304 36.56 -40.74 17.24
N ASP A 305 36.63 -42.08 17.25
CA ASP A 305 35.50 -42.99 17.47
C ASP A 305 34.28 -42.60 16.58
N GLN A 306 34.56 -42.40 15.29
CA GLN A 306 33.58 -41.97 14.30
C GLN A 306 33.62 -42.83 13.03
N PRO A 307 32.48 -43.00 12.34
CA PRO A 307 32.49 -43.61 11.02
C PRO A 307 33.36 -42.84 10.04
N GLN A 308 34.16 -43.54 9.23
CA GLN A 308 35.03 -42.92 8.22
C GLN A 308 34.26 -42.03 7.23
N THR A 309 33.02 -42.39 6.90
CA THR A 309 32.12 -41.61 6.04
C THR A 309 31.78 -40.24 6.64
N TRP A 310 31.64 -40.17 7.96
CA TRP A 310 31.37 -38.93 8.67
C TRP A 310 32.60 -38.01 8.63
N ILE A 311 33.79 -38.54 8.92
CA ILE A 311 35.06 -37.82 8.87
C ILE A 311 35.33 -37.24 7.47
N ARG A 312 35.19 -38.06 6.42
CA ARG A 312 35.37 -37.61 5.03
C ARG A 312 34.40 -36.51 4.64
N ARG A 313 33.16 -36.58 5.12
CA ARG A 313 32.17 -35.53 4.87
C ARG A 313 32.55 -34.21 5.55
N ARG A 314 33.05 -34.25 6.79
CA ARG A 314 33.53 -33.05 7.49
C ARG A 314 34.77 -32.45 6.81
N ALA A 315 35.71 -33.28 6.40
CA ALA A 315 36.89 -32.85 5.64
C ALA A 315 36.50 -32.11 4.35
N ARG A 316 35.58 -32.68 3.56
CA ARG A 316 35.08 -32.03 2.34
C ARG A 316 34.38 -30.69 2.61
N GLU A 317 33.62 -30.58 3.70
CA GLU A 317 32.97 -29.33 4.10
C GLU A 317 33.99 -28.27 4.59
N ALA A 318 35.18 -28.70 5.04
CA ALA A 318 36.29 -27.84 5.46
C ALA A 318 37.33 -27.56 4.34
N GLY A 319 37.20 -28.17 3.16
CA GLY A 319 38.14 -28.00 2.04
C GLY A 319 39.43 -28.83 2.14
N LEU A 320 39.40 -29.95 2.87
CA LEU A 320 40.50 -30.91 3.04
C LEU A 320 40.32 -32.18 2.20
#